data_AF-A0A6G1QFN0-F1
#
_entry.id   AF-A0A6G1QFN0-F1
#
_cell.length_a   1.000
_cell.length_b   1.000
_cell.length_c   1.000
_cell.angle_alpha   90.00
_cell.angle_beta   90.00
_cell.angle_gamma   90.00
#
_symmetry.space_group_name_H-M   'P 1'
#
loop_
_entity.id
_entity.type
_entity.pdbx_description
1 polymer ?
#
loop_
_entity_poly.entity_id
_entity_poly.type
_entity_poly.pdbx_seq_one_letter_code
_entity_poly.pdbx_strand_id
1 'polypeptide(L)'
;MEGSSSEGVLSHLSLLEARVRSRKNQPQQLSRVKELRAEVAALMMHRDQLKAEIQTHQNLQKLRTSMDKQCTHEEEEGVDEEFENSQLLWLMARHTQLKDLLNAHHLIGGYDIIKTSHGKGVCVSLATAYDGLYLDTYNLEIDLKPTLRIRRHNIPPFIPLNSLAEQSNMQTSIRPFLDLLSQHLNAFAGRKQQLKLVKEQHPSVEVMESNVLCTVLVLMFTLPKGETAVLCTLYYMDHTRCLPTRVHFESEDDDLPVSPEWKNNSSLLKETPVHKALTTMKKMGNIA
;
A
#
# COMPACT_ATOMS: atom_id res chain seq x y z
N MET A 1 -38.77 -77.83 -15.97
CA MET A 1 -40.08 -77.70 -16.65
C MET A 1 -40.20 -76.27 -17.12
N GLU A 2 -40.40 -76.14 -18.44
CA GLU A 2 -40.64 -74.90 -19.16
C GLU A 2 -41.93 -74.20 -18.71
N GLY A 3 -41.96 -72.87 -18.88
CA GLY A 3 -43.14 -72.03 -18.71
C GLY A 3 -42.97 -70.74 -19.50
N SER A 4 -43.27 -70.81 -20.79
CA SER A 4 -43.13 -69.78 -21.81
C SER A 4 -44.04 -68.56 -21.61
N SER A 5 -43.47 -67.38 -21.90
CA SER A 5 -44.06 -66.20 -22.57
C SER A 5 -45.60 -66.06 -22.64
N SER A 6 -46.11 -65.01 -21.99
CA SER A 6 -47.21 -64.21 -22.54
C SER A 6 -47.17 -62.76 -22.05
N GLU A 7 -46.03 -62.09 -22.19
CA GLU A 7 -46.00 -60.61 -22.12
C GLU A 7 -46.39 -60.10 -23.52
N GLY A 8 -47.71 -60.05 -23.76
CA GLY A 8 -48.28 -59.80 -25.07
C GLY A 8 -47.84 -58.44 -25.64
N VAL A 9 -47.66 -58.36 -26.96
CA VAL A 9 -47.23 -57.16 -27.69
C VAL A 9 -48.04 -55.89 -27.31
N LEU A 10 -49.31 -56.06 -26.93
CA LEU A 10 -50.18 -54.98 -26.45
C LEU A 10 -49.79 -54.42 -25.06
N SER A 11 -49.32 -55.26 -24.12
CA SER A 11 -48.84 -54.77 -22.82
C SER A 11 -47.55 -53.97 -22.99
N HIS A 12 -46.67 -54.42 -23.89
CA HIS A 12 -45.45 -53.69 -24.23
C HIS A 12 -45.76 -52.36 -24.94
N LEU A 13 -46.75 -52.33 -25.84
CA LEU A 13 -47.23 -51.10 -26.49
C LEU A 13 -47.85 -50.12 -25.48
N SER A 14 -48.66 -50.60 -24.53
CA SER A 14 -49.24 -49.78 -23.46
C SER A 14 -48.16 -49.19 -22.55
N LEU A 15 -47.13 -49.98 -22.21
CA LEU A 15 -46.00 -49.53 -21.40
C LEU A 15 -45.16 -48.49 -22.13
N LEU A 16 -44.96 -48.66 -23.44
CA LEU A 16 -44.32 -47.65 -24.28
C LEU A 16 -45.15 -46.37 -24.40
N GLU A 17 -46.47 -46.47 -24.57
CA GLU A 17 -47.36 -45.31 -24.67
C GLU A 17 -47.41 -44.53 -23.34
N ALA A 18 -47.49 -45.23 -22.20
CA ALA A 18 -47.40 -44.63 -20.87
C ALA A 18 -46.05 -43.94 -20.65
N ARG A 19 -44.95 -44.55 -21.12
CA ARG A 19 -43.60 -43.96 -21.05
C ARG A 19 -43.49 -42.70 -21.92
N VAL A 20 -44.08 -42.70 -23.12
CA VAL A 20 -44.13 -41.52 -24.02
C VAL A 20 -44.98 -40.40 -23.42
N ARG A 21 -46.14 -40.72 -22.83
CA ARG A 21 -47.01 -39.74 -22.14
C ARG A 21 -46.33 -39.15 -20.89
N SER A 22 -45.62 -39.97 -20.11
CA SER A 22 -44.86 -39.48 -18.95
C SER A 22 -43.73 -38.53 -19.36
N ARG A 23 -43.06 -38.79 -20.49
CA ARG A 23 -42.00 -37.90 -21.04
C ARG A 23 -42.54 -36.58 -21.56
N LYS A 24 -43.75 -36.57 -22.18
CA LYS A 24 -44.36 -35.33 -22.67
C LYS A 24 -44.85 -34.38 -21.56
N ASN A 25 -45.08 -34.89 -20.35
CA ASN A 25 -45.73 -34.14 -19.27
C ASN A 25 -44.86 -33.90 -18.03
N GLN A 26 -43.52 -33.95 -18.09
CA GLN A 26 -42.66 -33.64 -16.94
C GLN A 26 -42.61 -32.11 -16.68
N PRO A 27 -43.37 -31.57 -15.70
CA PRO A 27 -43.48 -30.12 -15.49
C PRO A 27 -42.20 -29.57 -14.85
N GLN A 28 -41.48 -30.41 -14.10
CA GLN A 28 -40.21 -30.10 -13.44
C GLN A 28 -39.06 -29.88 -14.43
N GLN A 29 -39.05 -30.58 -15.57
CA GLN A 29 -38.06 -30.33 -16.61
C GLN A 29 -38.35 -29.01 -17.34
N LEU A 30 -39.62 -28.70 -17.60
CA LEU A 30 -40.01 -27.43 -18.20
C LEU A 30 -39.78 -26.25 -17.26
N SER A 31 -40.00 -26.39 -15.95
CA SER A 31 -39.69 -25.34 -14.96
C SER A 31 -38.19 -25.12 -14.85
N ARG A 32 -37.38 -26.18 -14.78
CA ARG A 32 -35.92 -26.07 -14.74
C ARG A 32 -35.36 -25.46 -16.02
N VAL A 33 -35.90 -25.80 -17.19
CA VAL A 33 -35.52 -25.19 -18.46
C VAL A 33 -35.90 -23.70 -18.50
N LYS A 34 -37.04 -23.31 -17.91
CA LYS A 34 -37.42 -21.89 -17.80
C LYS A 34 -36.49 -21.11 -16.85
N GLU A 35 -36.12 -21.69 -15.71
CA GLU A 35 -35.14 -21.11 -14.78
C GLU A 35 -33.77 -20.92 -15.44
N LEU A 36 -33.26 -21.97 -16.09
CA LEU A 36 -31.97 -21.90 -16.80
C LEU A 36 -32.00 -20.88 -17.93
N ARG A 37 -33.13 -20.72 -18.64
CA ARG A 37 -33.29 -19.67 -19.66
C ARG A 37 -33.28 -18.27 -19.04
N ALA A 38 -33.89 -18.08 -17.88
CA ALA A 38 -33.83 -16.81 -17.15
C ALA A 38 -32.41 -16.50 -16.66
N GLU A 39 -31.68 -17.51 -16.16
CA GLU A 39 -30.28 -17.41 -15.76
C GLU A 39 -29.38 -17.06 -16.95
N VAL A 40 -29.56 -17.72 -18.09
CA VAL A 40 -28.84 -17.40 -19.34
C VAL A 40 -29.16 -15.98 -19.80
N ALA A 41 -30.41 -15.52 -19.70
CA ALA A 41 -30.78 -14.15 -20.04
C ALA A 41 -30.09 -13.13 -19.11
N ALA A 42 -30.07 -13.39 -17.80
CA ALA A 42 -29.38 -12.53 -16.83
C ALA A 42 -27.86 -12.49 -17.07
N LEU A 43 -27.24 -13.64 -17.35
CA LEU A 43 -25.81 -13.73 -17.69
C LEU A 43 -25.49 -13.03 -19.01
N MET A 44 -26.37 -13.09 -20.01
CA MET A 44 -26.21 -12.34 -21.25
C MET A 44 -26.29 -10.83 -21.02
N MET A 45 -27.24 -10.35 -20.21
CA MET A 45 -27.32 -8.94 -19.82
C MET A 45 -26.03 -8.49 -19.10
N HIS A 46 -25.54 -9.30 -18.16
CA HIS A 46 -24.31 -8.99 -17.44
C HIS A 46 -23.08 -8.98 -18.36
N ARG A 47 -22.98 -9.95 -19.28
CA ARG A 47 -21.94 -9.98 -20.31
C ARG A 47 -21.98 -8.72 -21.18
N ASP A 48 -23.17 -8.31 -21.62
CA ASP A 48 -23.33 -7.15 -22.50
C ASP A 48 -22.99 -5.85 -21.77
N GLN A 49 -23.33 -5.74 -20.49
CA GLN A 49 -22.88 -4.65 -19.63
C GLN A 49 -21.35 -4.62 -19.51
N LEU A 50 -20.71 -5.74 -19.19
CA LEU A 50 -19.24 -5.81 -19.11
C LEU A 50 -18.58 -5.51 -20.44
N LYS A 51 -19.18 -5.93 -21.57
CA LYS A 51 -18.68 -5.61 -22.91
C LYS A 51 -18.77 -4.11 -23.20
N ALA A 52 -19.85 -3.45 -22.78
CA ALA A 52 -19.97 -2.00 -22.88
C ALA A 52 -18.93 -1.28 -22.01
N GLU A 53 -18.71 -1.74 -20.76
CA GLU A 53 -17.66 -1.20 -19.89
C GLU A 53 -16.26 -1.38 -20.49
N ILE A 54 -15.94 -2.53 -21.07
CA ILE A 54 -14.66 -2.74 -21.74
C ILE A 54 -14.51 -1.78 -22.93
N GLN A 55 -15.57 -1.60 -23.73
CA GLN A 55 -15.55 -0.70 -24.87
C GLN A 55 -15.34 0.75 -24.45
N THR A 56 -15.96 1.22 -23.36
CA THR A 56 -15.71 2.57 -22.82
C THR A 56 -14.28 2.72 -22.33
N HIS A 57 -13.73 1.74 -21.61
CA HIS A 57 -12.32 1.75 -21.19
C HIS A 57 -11.34 1.78 -22.36
N GLN A 58 -11.61 1.01 -23.43
CA GLN A 58 -10.81 1.04 -24.66
C GLN A 58 -10.87 2.40 -25.35
N ASN A 59 -12.05 3.02 -25.43
CA ASN A 59 -12.21 4.36 -26.00
C ASN A 59 -11.48 5.40 -25.15
N LEU A 60 -11.56 5.31 -23.82
CA LEU A 60 -10.82 6.17 -22.90
C LEU A 60 -9.30 6.02 -23.08
N GLN A 61 -8.79 4.79 -23.23
CA GLN A 61 -7.37 4.55 -23.46
C GLN A 61 -6.90 5.16 -24.80
N LYS A 62 -7.69 5.01 -25.87
CA LYS A 62 -7.41 5.65 -27.17
C LYS A 62 -7.35 7.17 -27.04
N LEU A 63 -8.34 7.79 -26.39
CA LEU A 63 -8.39 9.23 -26.15
C LEU A 63 -7.21 9.73 -25.30
N ARG A 64 -6.80 8.98 -24.27
CA ARG A 64 -5.58 9.31 -23.52
C ARG A 64 -4.35 9.33 -24.43
N THR A 65 -4.16 8.30 -25.24
CA THR A 65 -3.01 8.23 -26.14
C THR A 65 -3.01 9.30 -27.24
N SER A 66 -4.18 9.83 -27.63
CA SER A 66 -4.25 10.97 -28.56
C SER A 66 -3.93 12.29 -27.85
N MET A 67 -4.43 12.47 -26.61
CA MET A 67 -4.13 13.66 -25.80
C MET A 67 -2.65 13.80 -25.47
N ASP A 68 -1.98 12.70 -25.13
CA ASP A 68 -0.54 12.71 -24.85
C ASP A 68 0.31 13.07 -26.09
N LYS A 69 -0.19 12.78 -27.31
CA LYS A 69 0.44 13.15 -28.58
C LYS A 69 0.17 14.61 -28.98
N GLN A 70 -1.01 15.14 -28.66
CA GLN A 70 -1.40 16.51 -28.99
C GLN A 70 -0.66 17.55 -28.11
N CYS A 71 -0.11 17.15 -26.96
CA CYS A 71 0.84 17.98 -26.20
C CYS A 71 2.19 18.22 -26.91
N THR A 72 2.46 17.56 -28.04
CA THR A 72 3.69 17.76 -28.85
C THR A 72 3.48 18.47 -30.19
N HIS A 73 2.24 18.69 -30.62
CA HIS A 73 1.93 19.47 -31.82
C HIS A 73 0.56 20.13 -31.68
N GLU A 74 0.56 21.47 -31.72
CA GLU A 74 -0.63 22.26 -31.96
C GLU A 74 -1.18 21.88 -33.34
N GLU A 75 -2.43 21.43 -33.40
CA GLU A 75 -3.35 21.73 -34.51
C GLU A 75 -4.75 21.19 -34.17
N GLU A 76 -5.72 22.11 -34.21
CA GLU A 76 -7.16 21.90 -34.16
C GLU A 76 -7.63 21.40 -35.52
N GLU A 77 -8.38 20.30 -35.61
CA GLU A 77 -9.34 20.13 -36.72
C GLU A 77 -10.55 19.26 -36.30
N GLY A 78 -11.74 19.79 -36.63
CA GLY A 78 -12.92 19.03 -37.04
C GLY A 78 -13.76 18.39 -35.93
N VAL A 79 -14.75 19.13 -35.41
CA VAL A 79 -15.77 18.54 -34.53
C VAL A 79 -17.01 18.16 -35.34
N ASP A 80 -17.30 16.86 -35.37
CA ASP A 80 -18.52 16.27 -35.95
C ASP A 80 -19.53 15.89 -34.83
N GLU A 81 -20.81 15.87 -35.17
CA GLU A 81 -22.00 16.09 -34.32
C GLU A 81 -22.37 14.98 -33.27
N GLU A 82 -21.42 14.20 -32.74
CA GLU A 82 -21.62 13.33 -31.55
C GLU A 82 -21.21 14.02 -30.23
N PHE A 83 -21.50 15.31 -30.14
CA PHE A 83 -20.81 16.27 -29.28
C PHE A 83 -20.91 16.00 -27.76
N GLU A 84 -22.05 15.54 -27.25
CA GLU A 84 -22.21 15.37 -25.79
C GLU A 84 -21.57 14.09 -25.24
N ASN A 85 -21.71 12.97 -25.95
CA ASN A 85 -21.13 11.69 -25.50
C ASN A 85 -19.60 11.71 -25.71
N SER A 86 -19.12 12.35 -26.78
CA SER A 86 -17.70 12.58 -27.03
C SER A 86 -17.09 13.57 -26.04
N GLN A 87 -17.78 14.66 -25.68
CA GLN A 87 -17.33 15.59 -24.64
C GLN A 87 -17.26 14.93 -23.26
N LEU A 88 -18.25 14.11 -22.90
CA LEU A 88 -18.23 13.36 -21.64
C LEU A 88 -17.06 12.38 -21.58
N LEU A 89 -16.84 11.60 -22.65
CA LEU A 89 -15.69 10.69 -22.79
C LEU A 89 -14.35 11.43 -22.70
N TRP A 90 -14.26 12.61 -23.32
CA TRP A 90 -13.07 13.45 -23.25
C TRP A 90 -12.83 14.00 -21.84
N LEU A 91 -13.86 14.51 -21.17
CA LEU A 91 -13.78 14.98 -19.78
C LEU A 91 -13.40 13.84 -18.83
N MET A 92 -13.93 12.63 -19.03
CA MET A 92 -13.53 11.44 -18.29
C MET A 92 -12.05 11.10 -18.52
N ALA A 93 -11.59 11.10 -19.77
CA ALA A 93 -10.18 10.86 -20.09
C ALA A 93 -9.28 11.90 -19.40
N ARG A 94 -9.60 13.19 -19.52
CA ARG A 94 -8.86 14.29 -18.87
C ARG A 94 -8.87 14.19 -17.35
N HIS A 95 -10.02 13.93 -16.75
CA HIS A 95 -10.14 13.76 -15.30
C HIS A 95 -9.25 12.62 -14.81
N THR A 96 -9.24 11.49 -15.53
CA THR A 96 -8.39 10.38 -15.14
C THR A 96 -6.90 10.67 -15.32
N GLN A 97 -6.48 11.38 -16.36
CA GLN A 97 -5.09 11.83 -16.53
C GLN A 97 -4.66 12.77 -15.39
N LEU A 98 -5.52 13.71 -14.99
CA LEU A 98 -5.26 14.59 -13.85
C LEU A 98 -5.20 13.83 -12.53
N LYS A 99 -6.04 12.81 -12.36
CA LYS A 99 -5.99 11.91 -11.19
C LYS A 99 -4.70 11.10 -11.16
N ASP A 100 -4.25 10.59 -12.30
CA ASP A 100 -2.99 9.86 -12.42
C ASP A 100 -1.80 10.79 -12.13
N LEU A 101 -1.84 12.04 -12.60
CA LEU A 101 -0.83 13.06 -12.30
C LEU A 101 -0.81 13.42 -10.81
N LEU A 102 -1.99 13.58 -10.19
CA LEU A 102 -2.10 13.83 -8.75
C LEU A 102 -1.55 12.65 -7.94
N ASN A 103 -1.87 11.42 -8.33
CA ASN A 103 -1.30 10.22 -7.72
C ASN A 103 0.23 10.20 -7.89
N ALA A 104 0.75 10.52 -9.07
CA ALA A 104 2.20 10.60 -9.29
C ALA A 104 2.84 11.68 -8.39
N HIS A 105 2.20 12.83 -8.22
CA HIS A 105 2.64 13.86 -7.29
C HIS A 105 2.64 13.35 -5.84
N HIS A 106 1.59 12.65 -5.40
CA HIS A 106 1.54 12.03 -4.08
C HIS A 106 2.71 11.05 -3.86
N LEU A 107 2.98 10.19 -4.85
CA LEU A 107 4.05 9.20 -4.79
C LEU A 107 5.45 9.83 -4.76
N ILE A 108 5.68 10.87 -5.58
CA ILE A 108 7.01 11.49 -5.75
C ILE A 108 7.26 12.58 -4.70
N GLY A 109 6.27 13.43 -4.46
CA GLY A 109 6.36 14.55 -3.53
C GLY A 109 6.16 14.16 -2.08
N GLY A 110 5.49 13.04 -1.80
CA GLY A 110 5.25 12.55 -0.45
C GLY A 110 4.25 13.40 0.37
N TYR A 111 3.59 14.36 -0.26
CA TYR A 111 2.54 15.16 0.37
C TYR A 111 1.42 15.57 -0.59
N ASP A 112 0.23 15.74 -0.03
CA ASP A 112 -0.94 16.30 -0.70
C ASP A 112 -1.32 17.64 -0.09
N ILE A 113 -1.80 18.56 -0.94
CA ILE A 113 -2.24 19.88 -0.51
C ILE A 113 -3.71 20.07 -0.88
N ILE A 114 -4.54 20.30 0.13
CA ILE A 114 -5.97 20.57 -0.03
C ILE A 114 -6.27 21.96 0.50
N LYS A 115 -7.04 22.76 -0.26
CA LYS A 115 -7.53 24.06 0.19
C LYS A 115 -8.58 23.87 1.27
N THR A 116 -8.47 24.59 2.38
CA THR A 116 -9.47 24.56 3.45
C THR A 116 -10.73 25.35 3.07
N SER A 117 -11.88 25.01 3.68
CA SER A 117 -13.25 25.46 3.36
C SER A 117 -13.49 26.98 3.36
N HIS A 118 -12.51 27.78 3.78
CA HIS A 118 -12.60 29.24 3.80
C HIS A 118 -11.59 29.95 2.89
N GLY A 119 -10.80 29.21 2.10
CA GLY A 119 -9.80 29.78 1.17
C GLY A 119 -8.68 30.57 1.84
N LYS A 120 -8.62 30.56 3.18
CA LYS A 120 -7.64 31.30 3.99
C LYS A 120 -6.42 30.46 4.38
N GLY A 121 -6.49 29.13 4.19
CA GLY A 121 -5.42 28.21 4.56
C GLY A 121 -5.39 26.95 3.70
N VAL A 122 -4.33 26.18 3.87
CA VAL A 122 -4.08 24.90 3.20
C VAL A 122 -3.87 23.81 4.24
N CYS A 123 -4.37 22.62 3.96
CA CYS A 123 -4.06 21.42 4.71
C CYS A 123 -3.06 20.60 3.89
N VAL A 124 -1.89 20.34 4.49
CA VAL A 124 -0.84 19.50 3.93
C VAL A 124 -0.90 18.14 4.61
N SER A 125 -0.99 17.07 3.84
CA SER A 125 -0.98 15.69 4.33
C SER A 125 0.33 15.04 3.91
N LEU A 126 1.17 14.65 4.86
CA LEU A 126 2.47 14.02 4.63
C LEU A 126 2.36 12.52 4.93
N ALA A 127 2.57 11.70 3.90
CA ALA A 127 2.61 10.26 4.08
C ALA A 127 4.02 9.80 4.45
N THR A 128 4.14 8.93 5.44
CA THR A 128 5.41 8.26 5.75
C THR A 128 5.48 6.91 5.06
N ALA A 129 6.68 6.52 4.66
CA ALA A 129 6.92 5.26 3.98
C ALA A 129 8.21 4.58 4.48
N TYR A 130 8.20 3.26 4.49
CA TYR A 130 9.36 2.45 4.83
C TYR A 130 9.40 1.19 3.96
N ASP A 131 10.55 0.93 3.32
CA ASP A 131 10.78 -0.24 2.45
C ASP A 131 9.69 -0.45 1.39
N GLY A 132 9.19 0.65 0.79
CA GLY A 132 8.15 0.63 -0.24
C GLY A 132 6.71 0.53 0.28
N LEU A 133 6.51 0.50 1.60
CA LEU A 133 5.19 0.45 2.23
C LEU A 133 4.83 1.80 2.84
N TYR A 134 3.62 2.28 2.55
CA TYR A 134 3.04 3.43 3.23
C TYR A 134 2.65 3.06 4.67
N LEU A 135 2.98 3.94 5.61
CA LEU A 135 2.73 3.79 7.03
C LEU A 135 1.67 4.81 7.48
N ASP A 136 2.05 5.73 8.36
CA ASP A 136 1.17 6.73 8.94
C ASP A 136 1.12 8.00 8.07
N THR A 137 -0.01 8.71 8.09
CA THR A 137 -0.17 10.03 7.43
C THR A 137 -0.35 11.13 8.49
N TYR A 138 0.42 12.20 8.36
CA TYR A 138 0.42 13.35 9.26
C TYR A 138 -0.14 14.58 8.54
N ASN A 139 -1.00 15.32 9.22
CA ASN A 139 -1.73 16.45 8.66
C ASN A 139 -1.28 17.75 9.34
N LEU A 140 -1.16 18.79 8.54
CA LEU A 140 -0.72 20.11 8.92
C LEU A 140 -1.60 21.19 8.27
N GLU A 141 -2.33 21.96 9.07
CA GLU A 141 -3.12 23.10 8.62
C GLU A 141 -2.30 24.39 8.74
N ILE A 142 -2.17 25.13 7.63
CA ILE A 142 -1.37 26.35 7.52
C ILE A 142 -2.25 27.49 7.00
N ASP A 143 -2.28 28.60 7.73
CA ASP A 143 -2.94 29.83 7.28
C ASP A 143 -2.02 30.62 6.34
N LEU A 144 -2.56 31.13 5.23
CA LEU A 144 -1.79 31.81 4.17
C LEU A 144 -1.65 33.32 4.36
N LYS A 145 -2.50 33.96 5.17
CA LYS A 145 -2.53 35.43 5.32
C LYS A 145 -2.67 35.84 6.79
N PRO A 146 -1.96 36.90 7.26
CA PRO A 146 -0.99 37.73 6.55
C PRO A 146 0.44 37.14 6.49
N THR A 147 0.72 36.13 7.31
CA THR A 147 1.99 35.39 7.36
C THR A 147 1.69 33.91 7.44
N LEU A 148 2.56 33.06 6.91
CA LEU A 148 2.40 31.61 7.00
C LEU A 148 2.45 31.17 8.46
N ARG A 149 1.38 30.57 8.98
CA ARG A 149 1.29 30.11 10.38
C ARG A 149 0.69 28.73 10.45
N ILE A 150 1.32 27.86 11.23
CA ILE A 150 0.80 26.54 11.56
C ILE A 150 -0.35 26.71 12.55
N ARG A 151 -1.55 26.26 12.18
CA ARG A 151 -2.77 26.41 12.98
C ARG A 151 -3.12 25.14 13.73
N ARG A 152 -3.12 23.99 13.05
CA ARG A 152 -3.44 22.68 13.61
C ARG A 152 -2.51 21.62 13.02
N HIS A 153 -2.16 20.62 13.81
CA HIS A 153 -1.42 19.46 13.32
C HIS A 153 -1.64 18.26 14.23
N ASN A 154 -1.40 17.07 13.69
CA ASN A 154 -1.26 15.82 14.46
C ASN A 154 0.21 15.34 14.53
N ILE A 155 1.15 16.23 14.20
CA ILE A 155 2.59 15.93 14.23
C ILE A 155 3.02 15.69 15.69
N PRO A 156 3.80 14.64 15.97
CA PRO A 156 4.20 14.32 17.34
C PRO A 156 4.95 15.47 18.04
N PRO A 157 4.71 15.69 19.34
CA PRO A 157 5.16 16.90 20.07
C PRO A 157 6.68 17.02 20.20
N PHE A 158 7.41 15.91 20.00
CA PHE A 158 8.87 15.86 20.03
C PHE A 158 9.53 16.38 18.76
N ILE A 159 8.78 16.57 17.66
CA ILE A 159 9.29 17.19 16.44
C ILE A 159 9.16 18.71 16.61
N PRO A 160 10.28 19.47 16.61
CA PRO A 160 10.28 20.88 16.98
C PRO A 160 9.81 21.77 15.81
N LEU A 161 8.51 21.76 15.51
CA LEU A 161 7.93 22.44 14.34
C LEU A 161 8.32 23.91 14.21
N ASN A 162 8.30 24.66 15.31
CA ASN A 162 8.64 26.09 15.29
C ASN A 162 10.10 26.30 14.86
N SER A 163 11.03 25.52 15.43
CA SER A 163 12.45 25.57 15.06
C SER A 163 12.67 25.14 13.62
N LEU A 164 11.96 24.12 13.13
CA LEU A 164 12.03 23.70 11.73
C LEU A 164 11.52 24.78 10.78
N ALA A 165 10.42 25.46 11.13
CA ALA A 165 9.84 26.54 10.33
C ALA A 165 10.77 27.77 10.23
N GLU A 166 11.48 28.08 11.32
CA GLU A 166 12.50 29.14 11.35
C GLU A 166 13.73 28.78 10.53
N GLN A 167 14.30 27.59 10.73
CA GLN A 167 15.49 27.11 10.02
C GLN A 167 15.31 27.05 8.50
N SER A 168 14.10 26.70 8.06
CA SER A 168 13.76 26.55 6.64
C SER A 168 13.28 27.84 5.97
N ASN A 169 13.20 28.96 6.71
CA ASN A 169 12.63 30.22 6.23
C ASN A 169 11.24 30.01 5.60
N MET A 170 10.33 29.36 6.33
CA MET A 170 9.00 28.97 5.85
C MET A 170 8.23 30.12 5.18
N GLN A 171 8.45 31.37 5.62
CA GLN A 171 7.79 32.56 5.06
C GLN A 171 8.13 32.82 3.59
N THR A 172 9.34 32.46 3.15
CA THR A 172 9.80 32.67 1.77
C THR A 172 9.46 31.48 0.89
N SER A 173 9.63 30.26 1.41
CA SER A 173 9.34 29.03 0.70
C SER A 173 8.91 27.94 1.67
N ILE A 174 7.78 27.30 1.38
CA ILE A 174 7.24 26.20 2.19
C ILE A 174 7.92 24.86 1.89
N ARG A 175 8.55 24.71 0.71
CA ARG A 175 9.11 23.40 0.29
C ARG A 175 10.23 22.91 1.21
N PRO A 176 11.27 23.70 1.54
CA PRO A 176 12.35 23.23 2.41
C PRO A 176 11.84 22.83 3.80
N PHE A 177 10.81 23.51 4.28
CA PHE A 177 10.14 23.15 5.53
C PHE A 177 9.46 21.76 5.44
N LEU A 178 8.69 21.52 4.37
CA LEU A 178 8.00 20.25 4.16
C LEU A 178 9.00 19.10 3.94
N ASP A 179 10.09 19.34 3.22
CA ASP A 179 11.15 18.34 2.99
C ASP A 179 11.81 17.95 4.32
N LEU A 180 12.18 18.93 5.14
CA LEU A 180 12.78 18.70 6.44
C LEU A 180 11.83 18.01 7.42
N LEU A 181 10.56 18.41 7.42
CA LEU A 181 9.52 17.77 8.22
C LEU A 181 9.29 16.32 7.78
N SER A 182 9.23 16.08 6.47
CA SER A 182 9.09 14.75 5.88
C SER A 182 10.25 13.84 6.29
N GLN A 183 11.48 14.34 6.32
CA GLN A 183 12.64 13.58 6.81
C GLN A 183 12.48 13.15 8.27
N HIS A 184 12.08 14.06 9.16
CA HIS A 184 11.85 13.74 10.58
C HIS A 184 10.75 12.69 10.76
N LEU A 185 9.63 12.84 10.04
CA LEU A 185 8.50 11.92 10.11
C LEU A 185 8.86 10.53 9.56
N ASN A 186 9.51 10.46 8.40
CA ASN A 186 9.96 9.20 7.81
C ASN A 186 11.01 8.51 8.68
N ALA A 187 11.92 9.27 9.28
CA ALA A 187 12.91 8.74 10.20
C ALA A 187 12.27 8.12 11.44
N PHE A 188 11.31 8.82 12.05
CA PHE A 188 10.55 8.30 13.19
C PHE A 188 9.73 7.05 12.82
N ALA A 189 8.94 7.13 11.76
CA ALA A 189 8.12 6.02 11.29
C ALA A 189 8.98 4.80 10.91
N GLY A 190 10.12 5.03 10.26
CA GLY A 190 11.07 3.98 9.90
C GLY A 190 11.74 3.32 11.11
N ARG A 191 12.09 4.06 12.16
CA ARG A 191 12.62 3.47 13.41
C ARG A 191 11.56 2.64 14.13
N LYS A 192 10.33 3.15 14.23
CA LYS A 192 9.17 2.43 14.79
C LYS A 192 8.86 1.15 14.01
N GLN A 193 8.91 1.21 12.68
CA GLN A 193 8.67 0.05 11.81
C GLN A 193 9.80 -0.97 11.92
N GLN A 194 11.07 -0.54 11.96
CA GLN A 194 12.20 -1.44 12.20
C GLN A 194 12.04 -2.19 13.52
N LEU A 195 11.67 -1.48 14.60
CA LEU A 195 11.43 -2.10 15.90
C LEU A 195 10.33 -3.18 15.83
N LYS A 196 9.24 -2.90 15.12
CA LYS A 196 8.17 -3.88 14.88
C LYS A 196 8.71 -5.11 14.14
N LEU A 197 9.47 -4.90 13.06
CA LEU A 197 10.07 -5.98 12.27
C LEU A 197 11.09 -6.81 13.06
N VAL A 198 11.87 -6.19 13.97
CA VAL A 198 12.78 -6.92 14.86
C VAL A 198 11.99 -7.91 15.73
N LYS A 199 10.90 -7.44 16.37
CA LYS A 199 10.05 -8.30 17.21
C LYS A 199 9.38 -9.43 16.43
N GLU A 200 8.98 -9.17 15.19
CA GLU A 200 8.29 -10.15 14.35
C GLU A 200 9.24 -11.18 13.71
N GLN A 201 10.44 -10.75 13.27
CA GLN A 201 11.36 -11.59 12.49
C GLN A 201 12.44 -12.27 13.35
N HIS A 202 12.80 -11.69 14.50
CA HIS A 202 13.90 -12.16 15.34
C HIS A 202 13.42 -12.41 16.77
N PRO A 203 12.63 -13.47 17.03
CA PRO A 203 12.14 -13.78 18.38
C PRO A 203 13.25 -14.17 19.37
N SER A 204 14.44 -14.53 18.87
CA SER A 204 15.64 -14.77 19.69
C SER A 204 16.29 -13.49 20.21
N VAL A 205 15.93 -12.33 19.67
CA VAL A 205 16.45 -11.02 20.10
C VAL A 205 15.43 -10.36 21.00
N GLU A 206 15.76 -10.22 22.27
CA GLU A 206 14.88 -9.56 23.23
C GLU A 206 15.05 -8.03 23.15
N VAL A 207 13.94 -7.32 23.03
CA VAL A 207 13.93 -5.85 23.09
C VAL A 207 13.74 -5.45 24.55
N MET A 208 14.84 -5.08 25.21
CA MET A 208 14.85 -4.70 26.62
C MET A 208 14.20 -3.34 26.84
N GLU A 209 14.66 -2.34 26.08
CA GLU A 209 14.19 -0.96 26.22
C GLU A 209 14.02 -0.29 24.87
N SER A 210 12.95 0.48 24.75
CA SER A 210 12.78 1.43 23.65
C SER A 210 11.98 2.63 24.15
N ASN A 211 12.50 3.82 23.89
CA ASN A 211 11.77 5.04 24.21
C ASN A 211 10.71 5.34 23.13
N VAL A 212 9.74 6.20 23.45
CA VAL A 212 8.63 6.56 22.54
C VAL A 212 9.12 7.06 21.17
N LEU A 213 10.29 7.72 21.13
CA LEU A 213 10.89 8.27 19.90
C LEU A 213 11.64 7.23 19.05
N CYS A 214 11.84 6.03 19.60
CA CYS A 214 12.74 5.01 19.09
C CYS A 214 14.15 5.60 18.81
N THR A 215 14.63 6.52 19.66
CA THR A 215 15.97 7.12 19.55
C THR A 215 17.02 6.38 20.36
N VAL A 216 16.58 5.58 21.33
CA VAL A 216 17.42 4.60 22.03
C VAL A 216 16.71 3.26 21.95
N LEU A 217 17.43 2.25 21.51
CA LEU A 217 16.95 0.88 21.44
C LEU A 217 18.00 -0.03 22.08
N VAL A 218 17.60 -0.74 23.13
CA VAL A 218 18.44 -1.71 23.84
C VAL A 218 17.95 -3.10 23.49
N LEU A 219 18.83 -3.90 22.88
CA LEU A 219 18.57 -5.27 22.45
C LEU A 219 19.46 -6.22 23.24
N MET A 220 18.95 -7.39 23.59
CA MET A 220 19.74 -8.47 24.16
C MET A 220 19.85 -9.61 23.15
N PHE A 221 21.09 -10.04 22.91
CA PHE A 221 21.43 -11.13 22.02
C PHE A 221 21.88 -12.34 22.81
N THR A 222 21.34 -13.52 22.50
CA THR A 222 21.86 -14.80 22.99
C THR A 222 22.85 -15.38 21.98
N LEU A 223 24.06 -15.70 22.42
CA LEU A 223 25.07 -16.31 21.56
C LEU A 223 24.74 -17.80 21.29
N PRO A 224 25.06 -18.34 20.10
CA PRO A 224 24.80 -19.75 19.80
C PRO A 224 25.71 -20.75 20.55
N LYS A 225 26.88 -20.28 21.02
CA LYS A 225 27.95 -21.13 21.58
C LYS A 225 28.02 -21.14 23.12
N GLY A 226 27.09 -20.45 23.79
CA GLY A 226 26.98 -20.39 25.26
C GLY A 226 25.79 -19.53 25.70
N GLU A 227 25.40 -19.62 26.98
CA GLU A 227 24.33 -18.78 27.59
C GLU A 227 24.76 -17.32 27.82
N THR A 228 25.86 -16.87 27.22
CA THR A 228 26.34 -15.50 27.34
C THR A 228 25.41 -14.56 26.60
N ALA A 229 24.82 -13.61 27.33
CA ALA A 229 24.01 -12.54 26.78
C ALA A 229 24.87 -11.32 26.44
N VAL A 230 24.65 -10.74 25.27
CA VAL A 230 25.28 -9.48 24.86
C VAL A 230 24.22 -8.41 24.74
N LEU A 231 24.41 -7.30 25.46
CA LEU A 231 23.56 -6.12 25.38
C LEU A 231 24.06 -5.22 24.25
N CYS A 232 23.16 -4.86 23.34
CA CYS A 232 23.42 -3.96 22.22
C CYS A 232 22.56 -2.71 22.37
N THR A 233 23.20 -1.56 22.58
CA THR A 233 22.52 -0.27 22.68
C THR A 233 22.74 0.54 21.40
N LEU A 234 21.64 0.87 20.75
CA LEU A 234 21.58 1.64 19.51
C LEU A 234 21.11 3.06 19.79
N TYR A 235 21.92 4.05 19.42
CA TYR A 235 21.61 5.47 19.58
C TYR A 235 21.37 6.15 18.23
N TYR A 236 20.21 6.76 18.07
CA TYR A 236 19.80 7.52 16.89
C TYR A 236 19.80 9.02 17.24
N MET A 237 21.00 9.61 17.27
CA MET A 237 21.17 11.02 17.60
C MET A 237 20.73 11.94 16.45
N ASP A 238 20.82 11.45 15.21
CA ASP A 238 20.26 12.13 14.05
C ASP A 238 18.78 11.78 13.87
N HIS A 239 17.90 12.70 14.27
CA HIS A 239 16.46 12.50 14.19
C HIS A 239 15.91 12.46 12.77
N THR A 240 16.69 12.84 11.75
CA THR A 240 16.32 12.79 10.33
C THR A 240 16.66 11.46 9.67
N ARG A 241 17.33 10.55 10.39
CA ARG A 241 17.77 9.25 9.86
C ARG A 241 17.10 8.06 10.54
N CYS A 242 16.89 7.01 9.74
CA CYS A 242 16.40 5.71 10.19
C CYS A 242 17.50 4.78 10.76
N LEU A 243 18.78 5.16 10.61
CA LEU A 243 19.94 4.35 10.97
C LEU A 243 20.59 4.86 12.26
N PRO A 244 21.13 3.96 13.10
CA PRO A 244 21.75 4.37 14.35
C PRO A 244 23.06 5.09 14.06
N THR A 245 23.31 6.17 14.81
CA THR A 245 24.53 6.97 14.75
C THR A 245 25.65 6.31 15.57
N ARG A 246 25.29 5.68 16.69
CA ARG A 246 26.23 4.97 17.57
C ARG A 246 25.64 3.63 17.99
N VAL A 247 26.52 2.66 18.16
CA VAL A 247 26.23 1.29 18.57
C VAL A 247 27.22 0.96 19.68
N HIS A 248 26.71 0.45 20.79
CA HIS A 248 27.50 0.03 21.93
C HIS A 248 27.17 -1.42 22.29
N PHE A 249 28.18 -2.21 22.61
CA PHE A 249 28.05 -3.60 23.03
C PHE A 249 28.60 -3.76 24.43
N GLU A 250 27.83 -4.40 25.31
CA GLU A 250 28.22 -4.76 26.66
C GLU A 250 28.01 -6.27 26.82
N SER A 251 28.97 -6.94 27.45
CA SER A 251 29.00 -8.40 27.64
C SER A 251 29.67 -8.68 28.98
N GLU A 252 29.35 -9.82 29.61
CA GLU A 252 30.09 -10.30 30.80
C GLU A 252 31.55 -10.67 30.48
N ASP A 253 31.83 -10.96 29.22
CA ASP A 253 33.18 -11.16 28.68
C ASP A 253 33.64 -9.88 27.98
N ASP A 254 34.55 -9.15 28.63
CA ASP A 254 35.08 -7.85 28.18
C ASP A 254 35.85 -7.93 26.84
N ASP A 255 36.30 -9.13 26.44
CA ASP A 255 37.07 -9.31 25.20
C ASP A 255 36.15 -9.50 23.96
N LEU A 256 34.90 -9.93 24.15
CA LEU A 256 33.93 -10.13 23.06
C LEU A 256 33.62 -8.84 22.29
N PRO A 257 33.28 -7.69 22.92
CA PRO A 257 33.01 -6.43 22.21
C PRO A 257 34.20 -5.86 21.44
N VAL A 258 35.42 -6.22 21.84
CA VAL A 258 36.67 -5.71 21.26
C VAL A 258 37.12 -6.54 20.04
N SER A 259 36.59 -7.75 19.91
CA SER A 259 36.83 -8.67 18.79
C SER A 259 36.56 -8.01 17.42
N PRO A 260 37.36 -8.33 16.38
CA PRO A 260 37.16 -7.80 15.03
C PRO A 260 35.76 -8.15 14.46
N GLU A 261 35.20 -9.30 14.85
CA GLU A 261 33.85 -9.72 14.42
C GLU A 261 32.76 -8.77 14.93
N TRP A 262 32.84 -8.37 16.20
CA TRP A 262 31.88 -7.45 16.81
C TRP A 262 32.06 -6.00 16.35
N LYS A 263 33.29 -5.60 16.01
CA LYS A 263 33.53 -4.32 15.30
C LYS A 263 32.86 -4.30 13.92
N ASN A 264 32.93 -5.41 13.18
CA ASN A 264 32.21 -5.54 11.90
C ASN A 264 30.69 -5.50 12.10
N ASN A 265 30.16 -6.18 13.13
CA ASN A 265 28.74 -6.10 13.48
C ASN A 265 28.30 -4.67 13.86
N SER A 266 29.15 -3.91 14.56
CA SER A 266 28.91 -2.50 14.88
C SER A 266 28.76 -1.64 13.62
N SER A 267 29.67 -1.81 12.66
CA SER A 267 29.61 -1.10 11.37
C SER A 267 28.37 -1.51 10.57
N LEU A 268 28.06 -2.81 10.53
CA LEU A 268 26.89 -3.34 9.86
C LEU A 268 25.59 -2.72 10.39
N LEU A 269 25.45 -2.60 11.71
CA LEU A 269 24.27 -1.98 12.34
C LEU A 269 24.15 -0.48 12.05
N LYS A 270 25.26 0.22 11.79
CA LYS A 270 25.24 1.65 11.40
C LYS A 270 24.90 1.87 9.94
N GLU A 271 25.28 0.93 9.07
CA GLU A 271 25.12 1.04 7.63
C GLU A 271 23.80 0.44 7.12
N THR A 272 23.24 -0.53 7.85
CA THR A 272 22.04 -1.26 7.44
C THR A 272 20.92 -1.16 8.47
N PRO A 273 19.64 -1.20 8.04
CA PRO A 273 18.51 -1.23 8.97
C PRO A 273 18.61 -2.41 9.93
N VAL A 274 18.25 -2.20 11.20
CA VAL A 274 18.53 -3.15 12.30
C VAL A 274 17.97 -4.55 12.01
N HIS A 275 16.72 -4.66 11.58
CA HIS A 275 16.10 -5.96 11.24
C HIS A 275 16.84 -6.71 10.11
N LYS A 276 17.43 -5.99 9.13
CA LYS A 276 18.26 -6.57 8.05
C LYS A 276 19.65 -6.93 8.58
N ALA A 277 20.25 -6.06 9.39
CA ALA A 277 21.54 -6.31 10.05
C ALA A 277 21.50 -7.58 10.90
N LEU A 278 20.47 -7.74 11.73
CA LEU A 278 20.26 -8.93 12.57
C LEU A 278 20.12 -10.20 11.74
N THR A 279 19.41 -10.14 10.61
CA THR A 279 19.31 -11.26 9.67
C THR A 279 20.69 -11.69 9.17
N THR A 280 21.55 -10.73 8.84
CA THR A 280 22.93 -11.00 8.41
C THR A 280 23.79 -11.54 9.55
N MET A 281 23.70 -10.95 10.75
CA MET A 281 24.41 -11.43 11.95
C MET A 281 24.02 -12.87 12.31
N LYS A 282 22.75 -13.23 12.17
CA LYS A 282 22.25 -14.60 12.37
C LYS A 282 22.81 -15.56 11.34
N LYS A 283 22.87 -15.17 10.06
CA LYS A 283 23.51 -15.96 8.99
C LYS A 283 25.01 -16.16 9.21
N MET A 284 25.68 -15.19 9.83
CA MET A 284 27.09 -15.30 10.22
C MET A 284 27.31 -16.19 11.46
N GLY A 285 26.25 -16.59 12.17
CA GLY A 285 26.35 -17.39 13.39
C GLY A 285 26.77 -16.59 14.63
N ASN A 286 26.62 -15.26 14.60
CA ASN A 286 26.99 -14.38 15.71
C ASN A 286 25.88 -14.30 16.78
N ILE A 287 24.63 -14.56 16.39
CA ILE A 287 23.44 -14.54 17.24
C ILE A 287 22.53 -15.73 16.91
N ALA A 288 21.72 -16.17 17.87
CA ALA A 288 20.84 -17.35 17.77
C ALA A 288 19.65 -17.18 16.82
#